data_AF-W1DJ08-F1
#
_entry.id   AF-W1DJ08-F1
#
_cell.length_a   1.000
_cell.length_b   1.000
_cell.length_c   1.000
_cell.angle_alpha   90.00
_cell.angle_beta   90.00
_cell.angle_gamma   90.00
#
_symmetry.space_group_name_H-M   'P 1'
#
loop_
_entity.id
_entity.type
_entity.pdbx_description
1 polymer ?
#
loop_
_entity_poly.entity_id
_entity_poly.type
_entity_poly.pdbx_seq_one_letter_code
_entity_poly.pdbx_strand_id
1 'polypeptide(L)' 'MKLTIIRLQHFSDQDRIDLGKIWPSQDLSTLTLDENHRLYAARFNERLLGAVRVTLRGGRR' A
#
# COMPACT_ATOMS: atom_id res chain seq x y z
N MET A 1 -14.55 5.39 -15.36
CA MET A 1 -13.87 5.57 -14.05
C MET A 1 -13.96 4.25 -13.30
N LYS A 2 -12.85 3.68 -12.84
CA LYS A 2 -12.83 2.36 -12.18
C LYS A 2 -11.93 2.39 -10.96
N LEU A 3 -12.44 1.93 -9.82
CA LEU A 3 -11.66 1.66 -8.62
C LEU A 3 -10.97 0.29 -8.77
N THR A 4 -9.67 0.23 -8.53
CA THR A 4 -8.90 -1.02 -8.62
C THR A 4 -8.05 -1.21 -7.37
N ILE A 5 -7.95 -2.45 -6.89
CA ILE A 5 -7.04 -2.81 -5.79
C ILE A 5 -5.73 -3.32 -6.38
N ILE A 6 -4.62 -2.70 -5.98
CA ILE A 6 -3.27 -3.05 -6.46
C ILE A 6 -2.36 -3.43 -5.30
N ARG A 7 -1.42 -4.37 -5.52
CA ARG A 7 -0.33 -4.65 -4.59
C ARG A 7 0.82 -3.69 -4.88
N LEU A 8 1.17 -2.85 -3.92
CA LEU A 8 2.32 -1.96 -4.01
C LEU A 8 3.58 -2.74 -3.61
N GLN A 9 4.54 -2.78 -4.54
CA GLN A 9 5.89 -3.35 -4.32
C GLN A 9 6.95 -2.25 -4.39
N HIS A 10 6.68 -1.20 -5.15
CA HIS A 10 7.51 -0.01 -5.27
C HIS A 10 6.60 1.22 -5.17
N PHE A 11 7.17 2.33 -4.71
CA PHE A 11 6.45 3.61 -4.57
C PHE A 11 6.96 4.60 -5.59
N SER A 12 6.06 5.14 -6.42
CA SER A 12 6.33 6.38 -7.14
C SER A 12 6.29 7.59 -6.19
N ASP A 13 6.76 8.74 -6.65
CA ASP A 13 6.68 9.99 -5.87
C ASP A 13 5.22 10.35 -5.53
N GLN A 14 4.29 10.11 -6.46
CA GLN A 14 2.87 10.35 -6.22
C GLN A 14 2.29 9.37 -5.20
N ASP A 15 2.67 8.08 -5.25
CA ASP A 15 2.22 7.10 -4.26
C ASP A 15 2.70 7.50 -2.85
N ARG A 16 3.92 8.05 -2.71
CA ARG A 16 4.43 8.55 -1.42
C ARG A 16 3.61 9.74 -0.91
N ILE A 17 3.26 10.68 -1.79
CA ILE A 17 2.41 11.83 -1.42
C ILE A 17 1.03 11.35 -0.97
N ASP A 18 0.42 10.43 -1.71
CA ASP A 18 -0.92 9.93 -1.39
C ASP A 18 -0.90 9.08 -0.11
N LEU A 19 0.09 8.20 0.07
CA LEU A 19 0.27 7.43 1.29
C LEU A 19 0.56 8.33 2.51
N GLY A 20 1.30 9.42 2.33
CA GLY A 20 1.52 10.42 3.40
C GLY A 20 0.23 11.13 3.81
N LYS A 21 -0.74 11.28 2.90
CA LYS A 21 -2.08 11.79 3.23
C LYS A 21 -2.94 10.72 3.90
N ILE A 22 -2.87 9.47 3.45
CA ILE A 22 -3.62 8.33 4.00
C ILE A 22 -3.15 7.98 5.42
N TRP A 23 -1.83 8.04 5.66
CA TRP A 23 -1.19 7.75 6.95
C TRP A 23 -0.22 8.86 7.37
N PRO A 24 -0.72 10.02 7.85
CA PRO A 24 0.12 11.16 8.19
C PRO A 24 1.15 10.89 9.28
N SER A 25 0.85 9.95 10.19
CA SER A 25 1.72 9.60 11.32
C SER A 25 2.65 8.42 11.04
N GLN A 26 2.55 7.78 9.86
CA GLN A 26 3.35 6.60 9.53
C GLN A 26 4.60 7.02 8.76
N ASP A 27 5.77 6.61 9.25
CA ASP A 27 6.99 6.70 8.46
C ASP A 27 7.02 5.59 7.40
N LEU A 28 6.88 5.99 6.13
CA LEU A 28 6.87 5.05 5.01
C LEU A 28 8.22 4.37 4.77
N SER A 29 9.33 4.92 5.27
CA SER A 29 10.65 4.29 5.16
C SER A 29 10.79 3.04 6.02
N THR A 30 9.96 2.92 7.06
CA THR A 30 9.91 1.76 7.97
C THR A 30 9.07 0.60 7.42
N LEU A 31 8.44 0.76 6.26
CA LEU A 31 7.64 -0.30 5.63
C LEU A 31 8.56 -1.36 5.02
N THR A 32 8.61 -2.54 5.65
CA THR A 32 9.10 -3.75 5.00
C THR A 32 8.03 -4.29 4.07
N LEU A 33 8.35 -4.41 2.78
CA LEU A 33 7.49 -5.03 1.77
C LEU A 33 8.15 -6.32 1.27
N ASP A 34 7.64 -7.45 1.73
CA ASP A 34 8.10 -8.77 1.32
C ASP A 34 6.90 -9.68 0.96
N GLU A 35 7.13 -10.98 0.85
CA GLU A 35 6.07 -11.95 0.53
C GLU A 35 5.01 -12.07 1.62
N ASN A 36 5.40 -11.86 2.88
CA ASN A 36 4.56 -11.94 4.06
C ASN A 36 4.00 -10.57 4.46
N HIS A 37 4.75 -9.50 4.24
CA HIS A 37 4.38 -8.12 4.54
C HIS A 37 3.99 -7.40 3.25
N ARG A 38 2.69 -7.40 2.95
CA ARG A 38 2.17 -6.82 1.71
C ARG A 38 1.46 -5.51 1.99
N LEU A 39 1.54 -4.61 1.02
CA LEU A 39 0.78 -3.38 1.01
C LEU A 39 -0.17 -3.40 -0.18
N TYR A 40 -1.46 -3.24 0.09
CA TYR A 40 -2.49 -3.09 -0.93
C TYR A 40 -3.06 -1.69 -0.88
N ALA A 41 -3.37 -1.13 -2.03
CA ALA A 41 -3.97 0.19 -2.14
C ALA A 41 -5.13 0.21 -3.13
N ALA A 42 -6.12 1.07 -2.83
CA ALA A 42 -7.22 1.37 -3.72
C ALA A 42 -6.81 2.54 -4.63
N ARG A 43 -6.61 2.25 -5.93
CA ARG A 43 -6.26 3.24 -6.95
C ARG A 43 -7.50 3.67 -7.73
N PHE A 44 -7.65 4.97 -7.89
CA PHE A 44 -8.69 5.61 -8.70
C PHE A 44 -8.11 6.84 -9.39
N ASN A 45 -8.21 6.90 -10.72
CA ASN A 45 -7.65 7.99 -11.54
C ASN A 45 -6.18 8.29 -11.20
N GLU A 46 -5.33 7.27 -11.18
CA GLU A 46 -3.89 7.37 -10.84
C GLU A 46 -3.55 7.90 -9.43
N ARG A 47 -4.54 7.95 -8.53
CA ARG A 47 -4.36 8.38 -7.13
C ARG A 47 -4.70 7.25 -6.18
N LEU A 48 -4.00 7.16 -5.06
CA LEU A 48 -4.35 6.24 -3.99
C LEU A 48 -5.37 6.91 -3.07
N LEU A 49 -6.50 6.24 -2.85
CA LEU A 49 -7.57 6.73 -1.97
C LEU A 49 -7.56 6.05 -0.58
N GLY A 50 -6.87 4.92 -0.47
CA GLY A 50 -6.73 4.17 0.77
C GLY A 50 -5.71 3.06 0.60
N ALA A 51 -5.14 2.62 1.72
CA ALA A 51 -4.16 1.55 1.74
C ALA A 51 -4.32 0.68 2.99
N VAL A 52 -3.88 -0.56 2.90
CA VAL A 52 -3.89 -1.53 4.00
C VAL A 52 -2.62 -2.35 4.00
N ARG A 53 -2.01 -2.48 5.18
CA ARG A 53 -0.89 -3.38 5.43
C ARG A 53 -1.43 -4.74 5.82
N VAL A 54 -0.91 -5.79 5.19
CA VAL A 54 -1.32 -7.17 5.42
C VAL A 54 -0.10 -7.98 5.79
N THR A 55 -0.15 -8.61 6.97
CA THR A 55 0.85 -9.60 7.39
C THR A 55 0.28 -10.99 7.20
N LEU A 56 0.80 -11.74 6.24
CA LEU A 56 0.49 -13.15 6.03
C LEU A 56 1.31 -13.98 7.01
N ARG A 57 0.63 -14.69 7.90
CA ARG A 57 1.24 -15.74 8.72
C ARG A 57 0.94 -17.05 8.01
N GLY A 58 1.98 -17.76 7.59
CA GLY A 58 1.87 -18.99 6.80
C GLY A 58 0.97 -20.03 7.47
N GLY A 59 -0.33 -19.99 7.14
CA GLY A 59 -1.26 -21.09 7.40
C GLY A 59 -1.01 -22.13 6.34
N ARG A 60 -0.08 -23.04 6.62
CA ARG A 60 0.09 -24.28 5.87
C ARG A 60 -1.28 -24.98 5.87
N ARG A 61 -1.92 -25.09 4.70
CA ARG A 61 -2.92 -26.14 4.45
C ARG A 61 -2.20 -27.37 3.92
#